data_AF-A0A6H1KHP0-F1
#
_entry.id   AF-A0A6H1KHP0-F1
#
_cell.length_a   1.000
_cell.length_b   1.000
_cell.length_c   1.000
_cell.angle_alpha   90.00
_cell.angle_beta   90.00
_cell.angle_gamma   90.00
#
_symmetry.space_group_name_H-M   'P 1'
#
loop_
_entity.id
_entity.type
_entity.pdbx_description
1 polymer ?
#
loop_
_entity_poly.entity_id
_entity_poly.type
_entity_poly.pdbx_seq_one_letter_code
_entity_poly.pdbx_strand_id
1 'polypeptide(L)'
;MPPELTPDQVMRAVAALEAAWASDDDALATLVQSGHGERSLAELVAQYGASRLQTVVLVATGIAHLDGAEQQEALTQWREGPVSLVTSVAMTMMSGWARAAGEDVQSTGDLARHALQAILSFTAIGDDPQGVRSLFAYLREDAVAHSS
;
A
#
# COMPACT_ATOMS: atom_id res chain seq x y z
N MET A 1 13.50 -4.20 -9.66
CA MET A 1 12.46 -4.06 -8.62
C MET A 1 13.11 -3.48 -7.37
N PRO A 2 12.45 -2.57 -6.64
CA PRO A 2 12.90 -2.23 -5.30
C PRO A 2 12.94 -3.50 -4.44
N PRO A 3 13.89 -3.62 -3.49
CA PRO A 3 13.93 -4.77 -2.58
C PRO A 3 12.65 -4.79 -1.75
N GLU A 4 12.21 -6.01 -1.43
CA GLU A 4 11.02 -6.26 -0.62
C GLU A 4 11.13 -5.54 0.73
N LEU A 5 9.99 -5.05 1.23
CA LEU A 5 9.95 -4.36 2.51
C LEU A 5 10.22 -5.36 3.63
N THR A 6 11.05 -4.97 4.59
CA THR A 6 11.21 -5.77 5.80
C THR A 6 9.91 -5.74 6.63
N PRO A 7 9.69 -6.71 7.51
CA PRO A 7 8.53 -6.74 8.41
C PRO A 7 8.35 -5.45 9.23
N ASP A 8 9.45 -4.87 9.73
CA ASP A 8 9.44 -3.57 10.42
C ASP A 8 9.01 -2.42 9.50
N GLN A 9 9.52 -2.40 8.26
CA GLN A 9 9.13 -1.41 7.26
C GLN A 9 7.66 -1.54 6.86
N VAL A 10 7.15 -2.77 6.77
CA VAL A 10 5.73 -3.05 6.57
C VAL A 10 4.92 -2.50 7.75
N MET A 11 5.34 -2.77 8.99
CA MET A 11 4.67 -2.24 10.19
C MET A 11 4.64 -0.71 10.22
N ARG A 12 5.74 -0.03 9.88
CA ARG A 12 5.76 1.45 9.78
C ARG A 12 4.84 1.97 8.67
N ALA A 13 4.81 1.32 7.51
CA ALA A 13 3.89 1.69 6.44
C ALA A 13 2.42 1.51 6.86
N VAL A 14 2.08 0.38 7.49
CA VAL A 14 0.72 0.10 8.00
C VAL A 14 0.33 1.11 9.08
N ALA A 15 1.22 1.43 10.02
CA ALA A 15 0.97 2.43 11.05
C ALA A 15 0.71 3.82 10.45
N ALA A 16 1.41 4.19 9.37
CA ALA A 16 1.17 5.46 8.67
C ALA A 16 -0.18 5.49 7.95
N LEU A 17 -0.60 4.37 7.33
CA LEU A 17 -1.93 4.27 6.73
C LEU A 17 -3.04 4.38 7.81
N GLU A 18 -2.85 3.75 8.96
CA GLU A 18 -3.78 3.79 10.10
C GLU A 18 -3.87 5.20 10.68
N ALA A 19 -2.73 5.88 10.89
CA ALA A 19 -2.69 7.26 11.37
C ALA A 19 -3.33 8.24 10.38
N ALA A 20 -3.05 8.10 9.07
CA ALA A 20 -3.66 8.94 8.04
C ALA A 20 -5.18 8.74 7.92
N TRP A 21 -5.67 7.51 8.13
CA TRP A 21 -7.10 7.21 8.20
C TRP A 21 -7.75 7.81 9.44
N ALA A 22 -7.10 7.69 10.60
CA ALA A 22 -7.57 8.27 11.86
C ALA A 22 -7.42 9.80 11.93
N SER A 23 -6.73 10.42 10.97
CA SER A 23 -6.32 11.82 11.01
C SER A 23 -5.48 12.15 12.26
N ASP A 24 -4.57 11.23 12.62
CA ASP A 24 -3.64 11.35 13.74
C ASP A 24 -2.31 11.93 13.26
N ASP A 25 -2.25 13.26 13.18
CA ASP A 25 -1.08 13.99 12.68
C ASP A 25 0.13 13.87 13.64
N ASP A 26 -0.10 13.70 14.94
CA ASP A 26 0.95 13.53 15.94
C ASP A 26 1.64 12.15 15.78
N ALA A 27 0.86 11.10 15.52
CA ALA A 27 1.40 9.79 15.19
C ALA A 27 2.19 9.82 13.87
N LEU A 28 1.68 10.48 12.83
CA LEU A 28 2.40 10.67 11.57
C LEU A 28 3.71 11.43 11.77
N ALA A 29 3.70 12.53 12.52
CA ALA A 29 4.89 13.31 12.83
C ALA A 29 5.94 12.49 13.58
N THR A 30 5.50 11.56 14.43
CA THR A 30 6.38 10.60 15.12
C THR A 30 6.98 9.58 14.14
N LEU A 31 6.18 9.04 13.24
CA LEU A 31 6.62 8.01 12.29
C LEU A 31 7.59 8.55 11.22
N VAL A 32 7.42 9.81 10.83
CA VAL A 32 8.28 10.50 9.84
C VAL A 32 9.69 10.72 10.39
N GLN A 33 9.85 10.87 11.71
CA GLN A 33 11.15 10.94 12.36
C GLN A 33 11.89 9.60 12.20
N SER A 34 12.66 9.49 11.13
CA SER A 34 13.39 8.30 10.74
C SER A 34 14.83 8.37 11.27
N GLY A 35 15.40 7.22 11.62
CA GLY A 35 16.81 7.11 11.98
C GLY A 35 17.73 7.42 10.78
N HIS A 36 18.96 7.84 11.05
CA HIS A 36 19.91 8.19 10.00
C HIS A 36 20.19 6.97 9.09
N GLY A 37 19.91 7.10 7.79
CA GLY A 37 20.09 6.04 6.79
C GLY A 37 18.89 5.11 6.61
N GLU A 38 17.79 5.34 7.32
CA GLU A 38 16.52 4.65 7.07
C GLU A 38 15.81 5.21 5.83
N ARG A 39 14.97 4.37 5.21
CA ARG A 39 14.07 4.82 4.13
C ARG A 39 13.04 5.80 4.68
N SER A 40 12.66 6.78 3.89
CA SER A 40 11.64 7.75 4.32
C SER A 40 10.28 7.07 4.48
N LEU A 41 9.45 7.57 5.38
CA LEU A 41 8.11 7.02 5.59
C LEU A 41 7.28 7.08 4.30
N ALA A 42 7.42 8.16 3.52
CA ALA A 42 6.72 8.31 2.25
C ALA A 42 7.11 7.23 1.23
N GLU A 43 8.39 6.84 1.17
CA GLU A 43 8.85 5.73 0.33
C GLU A 43 8.26 4.40 0.77
N LEU A 44 8.21 4.14 2.08
CA LEU A 44 7.61 2.93 2.64
C LEU A 44 6.13 2.83 2.30
N VAL A 45 5.38 3.94 2.49
CA VAL A 45 3.95 4.03 2.18
C VAL A 45 3.70 3.80 0.68
N ALA A 46 4.46 4.43 -0.21
CA ALA A 46 4.28 4.24 -1.65
C ALA A 46 4.60 2.81 -2.10
N GLN A 47 5.69 2.22 -1.60
CA GLN A 47 6.06 0.85 -1.95
C GLN A 47 5.02 -0.15 -1.44
N TYR A 48 4.60 -0.01 -0.17
CA TYR A 48 3.59 -0.88 0.43
C TYR A 48 2.23 -0.73 -0.25
N GLY A 49 1.79 0.52 -0.46
CA GLY A 49 0.53 0.85 -1.14
C GLY A 49 0.47 0.30 -2.57
N ALA A 50 1.55 0.45 -3.34
CA ALA A 50 1.65 -0.10 -4.69
C ALA A 50 1.55 -1.64 -4.70
N SER A 51 2.28 -2.30 -3.80
CA SER A 51 2.24 -3.77 -3.67
C SER A 51 0.84 -4.26 -3.30
N ARG A 52 0.19 -3.63 -2.31
CA ARG A 52 -1.17 -4.02 -1.90
C ARG A 52 -2.21 -3.72 -2.97
N LEU A 53 -2.13 -2.57 -3.65
CA LEU A 53 -3.02 -2.25 -4.76
C LEU A 53 -2.92 -3.30 -5.88
N GLN A 54 -1.70 -3.70 -6.26
CA GLN A 54 -1.50 -4.73 -7.26
C GLN A 54 -2.16 -6.06 -6.85
N THR A 55 -1.94 -6.50 -5.60
CA THR A 55 -2.53 -7.72 -5.06
C THR A 55 -4.06 -7.67 -5.07
N VAL A 56 -4.65 -6.58 -4.57
CA VAL A 56 -6.12 -6.45 -4.49
C VAL A 56 -6.74 -6.39 -5.89
N VAL A 57 -6.11 -5.73 -6.86
CA VAL A 57 -6.60 -5.71 -8.25
C VAL A 57 -6.56 -7.11 -8.87
N LEU A 58 -5.51 -7.90 -8.63
CA LEU A 58 -5.44 -9.28 -9.12
C LEU A 58 -6.48 -10.20 -8.48
N VAL A 59 -6.79 -9.98 -7.20
CA VAL A 59 -7.89 -10.68 -6.51
C VAL A 59 -9.25 -10.26 -7.07
N ALA A 60 -9.50 -8.96 -7.20
CA ALA A 60 -10.76 -8.42 -7.70
C ALA A 60 -11.07 -8.82 -9.15
N THR A 61 -10.04 -9.05 -9.97
CA THR A 61 -10.16 -9.55 -11.34
C THR A 61 -10.29 -11.08 -11.42
N GLY A 62 -10.20 -11.79 -10.29
CA GLY A 62 -10.25 -13.25 -10.22
C GLY A 62 -8.97 -13.96 -10.67
N ILE A 63 -7.97 -13.23 -11.18
CA ILE A 63 -6.71 -13.79 -11.69
C ILE A 63 -5.92 -14.50 -10.59
N ALA A 64 -6.01 -14.01 -9.36
CA ALA A 64 -5.36 -14.64 -8.21
C ALA A 64 -5.90 -16.05 -7.87
N HIS A 65 -7.07 -16.42 -8.39
CA HIS A 65 -7.71 -17.73 -8.16
C HIS A 65 -7.46 -18.76 -9.26
N LEU A 66 -6.83 -18.34 -10.36
CA LEU A 66 -6.44 -19.23 -11.45
C LEU A 66 -5.11 -19.92 -11.12
N ASP A 67 -4.85 -21.07 -11.76
CA ASP A 67 -3.60 -21.82 -11.60
C ASP A 67 -2.86 -22.02 -12.94
N GLY A 68 -1.57 -22.31 -12.82
CA GLY A 68 -0.70 -22.73 -13.92
C GLY A 68 -0.79 -21.87 -15.19
N ALA A 69 -1.16 -22.50 -16.30
CA ALA A 69 -1.19 -21.88 -17.61
C ALA A 69 -2.33 -20.84 -17.76
N GLU A 70 -3.49 -21.10 -17.15
CA GLU A 70 -4.64 -20.20 -17.21
C GLU A 70 -4.33 -18.88 -16.52
N GLN A 71 -3.65 -18.93 -15.37
CA GLN A 71 -3.19 -17.73 -14.68
C GLN A 71 -2.20 -16.94 -15.53
N GLN A 72 -1.26 -17.60 -16.20
CA GLN A 72 -0.25 -16.93 -17.02
C GLN A 72 -0.88 -16.26 -18.25
N GLU A 73 -1.85 -16.90 -18.89
CA GLU A 73 -2.61 -16.31 -19.99
C GLU A 73 -3.41 -15.09 -19.52
N ALA A 74 -4.14 -15.22 -18.41
CA ALA A 74 -4.91 -14.12 -17.83
C ALA A 74 -4.03 -12.93 -17.41
N LEU A 75 -2.84 -13.17 -16.84
CA LEU A 75 -1.87 -12.13 -16.51
C LEU A 75 -1.32 -11.42 -17.77
N THR A 76 -1.21 -12.13 -18.88
CA THR A 76 -0.76 -11.56 -20.15
C THR A 76 -1.84 -10.66 -20.73
N GLN A 77 -3.08 -11.14 -20.79
CA GLN A 77 -4.22 -10.34 -21.21
C GLN A 77 -4.44 -9.12 -20.30
N TRP A 78 -4.31 -9.29 -18.99
CA TRP A 78 -4.45 -8.21 -18.02
C TRP A 78 -3.41 -7.10 -18.24
N ARG A 79 -2.15 -7.45 -18.49
CA ARG A 79 -1.07 -6.48 -18.74
C ARG A 79 -1.33 -5.55 -19.92
N GLU A 80 -2.07 -6.00 -20.91
CA GLU A 80 -2.47 -5.21 -22.08
C GLU A 80 -3.78 -4.43 -21.86
N GLY A 81 -4.48 -4.73 -20.76
CA GLY A 81 -5.78 -4.17 -20.44
C GLY A 81 -5.72 -2.75 -19.83
N PRO A 82 -6.79 -1.94 -20.01
CA PRO A 82 -6.87 -0.58 -19.45
C PRO A 82 -6.68 -0.50 -17.93
N VAL A 83 -7.17 -1.51 -17.18
CA VAL A 83 -7.04 -1.56 -15.73
C VAL A 83 -5.58 -1.69 -15.31
N SER A 84 -4.78 -2.51 -15.99
CA SER A 84 -3.35 -2.63 -15.70
C SER A 84 -2.59 -1.34 -15.98
N LEU A 85 -2.93 -0.65 -17.08
CA LEU A 85 -2.35 0.65 -17.41
C LEU A 85 -2.66 1.70 -16.34
N VAL A 86 -3.91 1.81 -15.90
CA VAL A 86 -4.31 2.75 -14.84
C VAL A 86 -3.63 2.41 -13.52
N THR A 87 -3.55 1.13 -13.15
CA THR A 87 -2.83 0.68 -11.95
C THR A 87 -1.34 1.01 -12.03
N SER A 88 -0.71 0.82 -13.19
CA SER A 88 0.69 1.20 -13.43
C SER A 88 0.93 2.71 -13.29
N VAL A 89 0.01 3.54 -13.82
CA VAL A 89 0.05 4.99 -13.64
C VAL A 89 -0.08 5.35 -12.17
N ALA A 90 -1.03 4.76 -11.44
CA ALA A 90 -1.23 5.02 -10.01
C ALA A 90 0.03 4.68 -9.19
N MET A 91 0.63 3.51 -9.40
CA MET A 91 1.88 3.11 -8.73
C MET A 91 3.06 4.04 -9.06
N THR A 92 3.15 4.48 -10.32
CA THR A 92 4.16 5.46 -10.76
C THR A 92 3.95 6.81 -10.07
N MET A 93 2.70 7.28 -9.97
CA MET A 93 2.37 8.52 -9.28
C MET A 93 2.67 8.44 -7.78
N MET A 94 2.30 7.35 -7.10
CA MET A 94 2.64 7.14 -5.68
C MET A 94 4.15 7.24 -5.46
N SER A 95 4.95 6.61 -6.32
CA SER A 95 6.40 6.68 -6.25
C SER A 95 6.94 8.10 -6.50
N GLY A 96 6.30 8.85 -7.41
CA GLY A 96 6.63 10.25 -7.67
C GLY A 96 6.32 11.16 -6.47
N TRP A 97 5.14 11.00 -5.88
CA TRP A 97 4.71 11.74 -4.69
C TRP A 97 5.56 11.41 -3.47
N ALA A 98 5.97 10.15 -3.28
CA ALA A 98 6.88 9.78 -2.21
C ALA A 98 8.21 10.53 -2.27
N ARG A 99 8.80 10.64 -3.47
CA ARG A 99 10.03 11.42 -3.66
C ARG A 99 9.83 12.91 -3.40
N ALA A 100 8.68 13.45 -3.76
CA ALA A 100 8.36 14.86 -3.56
C ALA A 100 8.05 15.19 -2.08
N ALA A 101 7.41 14.27 -1.36
CA ALA A 101 7.05 14.43 0.05
C ALA A 101 8.30 14.46 0.94
N GLY A 102 9.29 13.60 0.69
CA GLY A 102 10.50 13.54 1.50
C GLY A 102 10.18 13.29 2.99
N GLU A 103 10.52 14.26 3.84
CA GLU A 103 10.25 14.24 5.29
C GLU A 103 9.06 15.16 5.68
N ASP A 104 8.29 15.65 4.71
CA ASP A 104 7.11 16.47 5.00
C ASP A 104 5.95 15.60 5.52
N VAL A 105 5.51 15.91 6.75
CA VAL A 105 4.47 15.14 7.45
C VAL A 105 3.14 15.21 6.71
N GLN A 106 2.74 16.40 6.27
CA GLN A 106 1.46 16.61 5.60
C GLN A 106 1.39 15.86 4.28
N SER A 107 2.41 16.01 3.43
CA SER A 107 2.50 15.32 2.14
C SER A 107 2.56 13.81 2.30
N THR A 108 3.23 13.31 3.35
CA THR A 108 3.27 11.87 3.67
C THR A 108 1.91 11.36 4.12
N GLY A 109 1.20 12.12 4.96
CA GLY A 109 -0.17 11.81 5.38
C GLY A 109 -1.16 11.78 4.22
N ASP A 110 -1.06 12.76 3.32
CA ASP A 110 -1.88 12.80 2.11
C ASP A 110 -1.58 11.61 1.20
N LEU A 111 -0.30 11.27 0.96
CA LEU A 111 0.08 10.08 0.22
C LEU A 111 -0.50 8.80 0.84
N ALA A 112 -0.39 8.65 2.16
CA ALA A 112 -0.93 7.50 2.89
C ALA A 112 -2.45 7.38 2.74
N ARG A 113 -3.17 8.50 2.84
CA ARG A 113 -4.62 8.54 2.63
C ARG A 113 -5.01 8.12 1.22
N HIS A 114 -4.33 8.64 0.20
CA HIS A 114 -4.61 8.28 -1.20
C HIS A 114 -4.25 6.82 -1.50
N ALA A 115 -3.16 6.31 -0.93
CA ALA A 115 -2.79 4.91 -1.06
C ALA A 115 -3.85 3.99 -0.43
N LEU A 116 -4.34 4.31 0.78
CA LEU A 116 -5.41 3.57 1.43
C LEU A 116 -6.70 3.62 0.60
N GLN A 117 -7.11 4.79 0.14
CA GLN A 117 -8.32 4.94 -0.67
C GLN A 117 -8.24 4.14 -1.97
N ALA A 118 -7.08 4.12 -2.63
CA ALA A 118 -6.85 3.30 -3.81
C ALA A 118 -7.02 1.80 -3.50
N ILE A 119 -6.49 1.32 -2.37
CA ILE A 119 -6.68 -0.07 -1.92
C ILE A 119 -8.16 -0.35 -1.68
N LEU A 120 -8.83 0.49 -0.89
CA LEU A 120 -10.23 0.28 -0.49
C LEU A 120 -11.19 0.29 -1.68
N SER A 121 -10.90 1.06 -2.73
CA SER A 121 -11.70 1.14 -3.97
C SER A 121 -11.86 -0.21 -4.69
N PHE A 122 -10.98 -1.17 -4.44
CA PHE A 122 -11.05 -2.52 -5.01
C PHE A 122 -11.45 -3.59 -3.98
N THR A 123 -11.90 -3.19 -2.79
CA THR A 123 -12.37 -4.08 -1.73
C THR A 123 -13.86 -3.89 -1.46
N ALA A 124 -14.51 -4.93 -0.93
CA ALA A 124 -15.90 -4.81 -0.46
C ALA A 124 -16.04 -4.00 0.85
N ILE A 125 -14.93 -3.64 1.50
CA ILE A 125 -14.90 -2.87 2.75
C ILE A 125 -15.41 -1.44 2.53
N GLY A 126 -15.04 -0.83 1.39
CA GLY A 126 -15.34 0.58 1.13
C GLY A 126 -14.86 1.47 2.27
N ASP A 127 -15.74 2.36 2.74
CA ASP A 127 -15.48 3.29 3.86
C ASP A 127 -16.07 2.82 5.20
N ASP A 128 -16.44 1.53 5.35
CA ASP A 128 -16.97 1.01 6.62
C ASP A 128 -15.88 1.06 7.73
N PRO A 129 -16.07 1.86 8.80
CA PRO A 129 -15.06 2.01 9.83
C PRO A 129 -14.70 0.71 10.56
N GLN A 130 -15.64 -0.24 10.68
CA GLN A 130 -15.35 -1.53 11.31
C GLN A 130 -14.51 -2.41 10.38
N GLY A 131 -14.90 -2.51 9.11
CA GLY A 131 -14.13 -3.23 8.10
C GLY A 131 -12.70 -2.68 7.95
N VAL A 132 -12.51 -1.36 7.96
CA VAL A 132 -11.17 -0.75 7.88
C VAL A 132 -10.33 -1.08 9.13
N ARG A 133 -10.91 -1.07 10.33
CA ARG A 133 -10.21 -1.49 11.56
C ARG A 133 -9.82 -2.96 11.52
N SER A 134 -10.71 -3.83 11.07
CA SER A 134 -10.44 -5.25 10.90
C SER A 134 -9.32 -5.50 9.89
N LEU A 135 -9.28 -4.72 8.80
CA LEU A 135 -8.19 -4.75 7.83
C LEU A 135 -6.86 -4.38 8.49
N PHE A 136 -6.78 -3.27 9.22
CA PHE A 136 -5.52 -2.89 9.90
C PHE A 136 -5.06 -3.92 10.92
N ALA A 137 -5.98 -4.50 11.70
CA ALA A 137 -5.65 -5.59 12.61
C ALA A 137 -5.02 -6.78 11.88
N TYR A 138 -5.64 -7.22 10.77
CA TYR A 138 -5.12 -8.28 9.93
C TYR A 138 -3.73 -7.94 9.34
N LEU A 139 -3.54 -6.74 8.80
CA LEU A 139 -2.26 -6.33 8.20
C LEU A 139 -1.13 -6.26 9.23
N ARG A 140 -1.44 -5.88 10.48
CA ARG A 140 -0.48 -5.90 11.59
C ARG A 140 -0.10 -7.34 11.97
N GLU A 141 -1.08 -8.22 12.10
CA GLU A 141 -0.85 -9.64 12.40
C GLU A 141 -0.01 -10.33 11.30
N ASP A 142 -0.33 -10.07 10.03
CA ASP A 142 0.41 -10.58 8.86
C ASP A 142 1.88 -10.13 8.89
N ALA A 143 2.14 -8.85 9.15
CA ALA A 143 3.50 -8.32 9.21
C ALA A 143 4.31 -8.94 10.36
N VAL A 144 3.70 -9.18 11.52
CA VAL A 144 4.36 -9.85 12.65
C VAL A 144 4.63 -11.31 12.35
N ALA A 145 3.70 -12.03 11.71
CA ALA A 145 3.87 -13.44 11.39
C ALA A 145 5.06 -13.73 10.46
N HIS A 146 5.45 -12.76 9.63
CA HIS A 146 6.57 -12.87 8.68
C HIS A 146 7.87 -12.20 9.19
N SER A 147 7.95 -11.89 10.49
CA SER A 147 9.11 -11.24 11.14
C SER A 147 10.17 -12.18 11.73
N SER A 148 9.95 -13.49 11.64
CA SER A 148 10.78 -14.56 12.22
C SER A 148 11.70 -15.26 11.22
#